data_AF-A0A210PQF5-F1
#
_entry.id   AF-A0A210PQF5-F1
#
_cell.length_a   1.000
_cell.length_b   1.000
_cell.length_c   1.000
_cell.angle_alpha   90.00
_cell.angle_beta   90.00
_cell.angle_gamma   90.00
#
_symmetry.space_group_name_H-M   'P 1'
#
loop_
_entity.id
_entity.type
_entity.pdbx_description
1 polymer ?
#
loop_
_entity_poly.entity_id
_entity_poly.type
_entity_poly.pdbx_seq_one_letter_code
_entity_poly.pdbx_strand_id
1 'polypeptide(L)'
;MGRVPVIDNKDLGRAPIIDKTEMGQVPIIDIQDVGRVPIIDNTNMGLVPIKDNEDVGRVQIIDNEDMGRVPITDNTEMGRVPIKDNKDMRRVQIIHSKDVGRVPIVNNEDMGRVPIVDNEDMGRVPIVDNEDMGRVPIIDSKEVGRVPIVDNEDKGRVPIIDS
;
A
#
# COMPACT_ATOMS: atom_id res chain seq x y z
N MET A 1 24.14 -7.48 17.20
CA MET A 1 23.38 -6.43 16.49
C MET A 1 22.92 -7.05 15.19
N GLY A 2 21.61 -7.24 15.02
CA GLY A 2 21.07 -7.80 13.77
C GLY A 2 21.29 -6.80 12.64
N ARG A 3 21.72 -7.25 11.46
CA ARG A 3 21.77 -6.39 10.28
C ARG A 3 20.34 -6.00 9.90
N VAL A 4 20.16 -4.75 9.51
CA VAL A 4 18.95 -4.25 8.84
C VAL A 4 19.07 -4.68 7.38
N PRO A 5 18.24 -5.61 6.88
CA PRO A 5 18.21 -5.90 5.45
C PRO A 5 17.64 -4.68 4.72
N VAL A 6 18.37 -4.20 3.73
CA VAL A 6 17.96 -3.10 2.84
C VAL A 6 18.07 -3.61 1.42
N ILE A 7 16.97 -3.49 0.67
CA ILE A 7 16.90 -3.84 -0.74
C ILE A 7 16.45 -2.62 -1.50
N ASP A 8 17.27 -2.23 -2.48
CA ASP A 8 16.91 -1.22 -3.47
C ASP A 8 16.78 -1.95 -4.82
N ASN A 9 15.64 -1.78 -5.49
CA ASN A 9 15.42 -2.30 -6.83
C ASN A 9 15.03 -1.18 -7.78
N LYS A 10 15.64 -1.18 -8.96
CA LYS A 10 15.28 -0.28 -10.04
C LYS A 10 15.18 -1.06 -11.34
N ASP A 11 13.98 -1.15 -11.90
CA ASP A 11 13.76 -1.81 -13.19
C ASP A 11 13.18 -0.81 -14.21
N LEU A 12 13.56 -1.01 -15.47
CA LEU A 12 13.12 -0.23 -16.62
C LEU A 12 12.76 -1.24 -17.72
N GLY A 13 11.60 -1.85 -17.57
CA GLY A 13 11.18 -3.01 -18.35
C GLY A 13 9.87 -2.78 -19.09
N ARG A 14 9.54 -3.65 -20.06
CA ARG A 14 8.19 -3.61 -20.63
C ARG A 14 7.14 -4.15 -19.64
N ALA A 15 7.48 -5.19 -18.90
CA ALA A 15 6.63 -5.84 -17.91
C ALA A 15 7.54 -6.42 -16.81
N PRO A 16 8.13 -5.55 -15.99
CA PRO A 16 8.96 -5.95 -14.87
C PRO A 16 8.11 -6.66 -13.80
N ILE A 17 8.72 -7.68 -13.17
CA ILE A 17 8.08 -8.50 -12.14
C ILE A 17 9.08 -8.61 -10.99
N ILE A 18 8.69 -8.07 -9.84
CA ILE A 18 9.54 -7.98 -8.66
C ILE A 18 8.84 -8.73 -7.52
N ASP A 19 9.47 -9.79 -7.04
CA ASP A 19 9.03 -10.52 -5.85
C ASP A 19 10.13 -10.39 -4.79
N LYS A 20 9.77 -9.84 -3.63
CA LYS A 20 10.67 -9.66 -2.49
C LYS A 20 10.05 -10.26 -1.25
N THR A 21 10.80 -11.16 -0.62
CA THR A 21 10.49 -11.68 0.71
C THR A 21 11.63 -11.38 1.66
N GLU A 22 11.42 -10.51 2.64
CA GLU A 22 12.46 -10.13 3.60
C GLU A 22 12.12 -10.50 5.05
N MET A 23 13.16 -10.91 5.78
CA MET A 23 13.08 -11.22 7.20
C MET A 23 14.13 -10.43 7.97
N GLY A 24 13.72 -9.72 9.02
CA GLY A 24 14.65 -8.97 9.84
C GLY A 24 13.99 -8.26 11.00
N GLN A 25 14.76 -7.57 11.83
CA GLN A 25 14.13 -6.68 12.80
C GLN A 25 13.45 -5.49 12.10
N VAL A 26 14.09 -4.97 11.06
CA VAL A 26 13.63 -3.80 10.29
C VAL A 26 13.99 -4.05 8.82
N PRO A 27 13.26 -4.91 8.08
CA PRO A 27 13.47 -5.03 6.65
C PRO A 27 13.02 -3.74 5.94
N ILE A 28 13.86 -3.23 5.04
CA ILE A 28 13.60 -2.03 4.24
C ILE A 28 13.65 -2.43 2.77
N ILE A 29 12.59 -2.12 2.02
CA ILE A 29 12.48 -2.33 0.58
C ILE A 29 12.17 -0.98 -0.07
N ASP A 30 12.99 -0.58 -1.02
CA ASP A 30 12.77 0.56 -1.92
C ASP A 30 12.72 0.01 -3.37
N ILE A 31 11.60 0.21 -4.05
CA ILE A 31 11.42 -0.21 -5.43
C ILE A 31 11.02 1.00 -6.28
N GLN A 32 11.75 1.18 -7.39
CA GLN A 32 11.40 2.15 -8.41
C GLN A 32 11.26 1.43 -9.76
N ASP A 33 10.05 1.40 -10.31
CA ASP A 33 9.82 0.70 -11.56
C ASP A 33 9.16 1.57 -12.63
N VAL A 34 9.61 1.39 -13.87
CA VAL A 34 8.99 2.01 -15.04
C VAL A 34 8.76 0.97 -16.10
N GLY A 35 7.48 0.73 -16.41
CA GLY A 35 7.13 -0.21 -17.45
C GLY A 35 5.73 -0.10 -17.98
N ARG A 36 5.36 -0.97 -18.90
CA ARG A 36 3.96 -1.00 -19.38
C ARG A 36 3.07 -1.66 -18.33
N VAL A 37 3.58 -2.71 -17.69
CA VAL A 37 2.88 -3.50 -16.68
C VAL A 37 3.85 -3.92 -15.56
N PRO A 38 4.25 -3.02 -14.64
CA PRO A 38 4.94 -3.40 -13.41
C PRO A 38 4.04 -4.27 -12.53
N ILE A 39 4.64 -5.28 -11.90
CA ILE A 39 4.00 -6.13 -10.89
C ILE A 39 5.00 -6.30 -9.75
N ILE A 40 4.61 -5.87 -8.56
CA ILE A 40 5.44 -5.91 -7.35
C ILE A 40 4.71 -6.67 -6.26
N ASP A 41 5.33 -7.75 -5.79
CA ASP A 41 4.87 -8.52 -4.64
C ASP A 41 5.91 -8.40 -3.52
N ASN A 42 5.55 -7.80 -2.39
CA ASN A 42 6.44 -7.64 -1.24
C ASN A 42 5.85 -8.31 0.00
N THR A 43 6.56 -9.30 0.54
CA THR A 43 6.23 -9.94 1.82
C THR A 43 7.32 -9.68 2.85
N ASN A 44 7.01 -8.96 3.92
CA ASN A 44 7.99 -8.70 4.97
C ASN A 44 7.59 -9.23 6.34
N MET A 45 8.57 -9.83 7.02
CA MET A 45 8.45 -10.29 8.39
C MET A 45 9.48 -9.58 9.27
N GLY A 46 9.01 -8.77 10.21
CA GLY A 46 9.92 -8.11 11.14
C GLY A 46 9.27 -7.43 12.33
N LEU A 47 10.00 -6.57 13.03
CA LEU A 47 9.39 -5.69 14.02
C LEU A 47 8.81 -4.45 13.35
N VAL A 48 9.56 -3.87 12.42
CA VAL A 48 9.19 -2.63 11.71
C VAL A 48 9.56 -2.78 10.23
N PRO A 49 8.79 -3.52 9.41
CA PRO A 49 8.95 -3.48 7.97
C PRO A 49 8.72 -2.08 7.41
N ILE A 50 9.53 -1.67 6.44
CA ILE A 50 9.37 -0.41 5.72
C ILE A 50 9.42 -0.72 4.22
N LYS A 51 8.41 -0.27 3.48
CA LYS A 51 8.32 -0.41 2.03
C LYS A 51 8.04 0.95 1.40
N ASP A 52 8.81 1.27 0.37
CA ASP A 52 8.59 2.42 -0.51
C ASP A 52 8.57 1.90 -1.94
N ASN A 53 7.45 2.09 -2.64
CA ASN A 53 7.31 1.70 -4.04
C ASN A 53 6.89 2.90 -4.89
N GLU A 54 7.71 3.26 -5.88
CA GLU A 54 7.40 4.28 -6.89
C GLU A 54 7.31 3.66 -8.29
N ASP A 55 6.09 3.58 -8.81
CA ASP A 55 5.84 2.91 -10.08
C ASP A 55 5.22 3.84 -11.12
N VAL A 56 5.66 3.66 -12.36
CA VAL A 56 5.11 4.35 -13.52
C VAL A 56 4.79 3.36 -14.63
N GLY A 57 3.51 3.28 -15.00
CA GLY A 57 3.13 2.41 -16.10
C GLY A 57 1.75 2.60 -16.71
N ARG A 58 1.30 1.61 -17.49
CA ARG A 58 -0.07 1.64 -18.02
C ARG A 58 -1.02 0.98 -17.05
N VAL A 59 -0.64 -0.19 -16.56
CA VAL A 59 -1.32 -0.96 -15.52
C VAL A 59 -0.23 -1.28 -14.51
N GLN A 60 -0.46 -1.07 -13.24
CA GLN A 60 0.48 -1.42 -12.17
C GLN A 60 -0.28 -2.28 -11.16
N ILE A 61 0.42 -3.20 -10.52
CA ILE A 61 -0.13 -4.05 -9.48
C ILE A 61 0.92 -4.12 -8.38
N ILE A 62 0.59 -3.63 -7.20
CA ILE A 62 1.44 -3.72 -6.02
C ILE A 62 0.71 -4.41 -4.89
N ASP A 63 1.22 -5.57 -4.51
CA ASP A 63 0.72 -6.36 -3.39
C ASP A 63 1.74 -6.32 -2.25
N ASN A 64 1.32 -5.75 -1.12
CA ASN A 64 2.16 -5.66 0.08
C ASN A 64 1.54 -6.45 1.24
N GLU A 65 2.24 -7.50 1.66
CA GLU A 65 1.91 -8.24 2.87
C GLU A 65 2.94 -7.98 3.96
N ASP A 66 2.46 -7.61 5.15
CA ASP A 66 3.29 -7.37 6.30
C ASP A 66 2.86 -8.19 7.51
N MET A 67 3.87 -8.72 8.21
CA MET A 67 3.67 -9.51 9.43
C MET A 67 4.44 -8.94 10.62
N GLY A 68 4.71 -7.64 10.63
CA GLY A 68 5.51 -6.96 11.65
C GLY A 68 4.75 -6.16 12.69
N ARG A 69 5.38 -5.73 13.79
CA ARG A 69 4.64 -4.98 14.82
C ARG A 69 4.13 -3.62 14.34
N VAL A 70 4.92 -2.96 13.51
CA VAL A 70 4.66 -1.61 12.98
C VAL A 70 5.12 -1.54 11.52
N PRO A 71 4.43 -2.19 10.56
CA PRO A 71 4.73 -1.95 9.15
C PRO A 71 4.39 -0.53 8.72
N ILE A 72 5.20 -0.03 7.81
CA ILE A 72 5.06 1.27 7.17
C ILE A 72 5.19 1.04 5.67
N THR A 73 4.17 1.43 4.92
CA THR A 73 4.10 1.22 3.48
C THR A 73 3.69 2.51 2.79
N ASP A 74 4.59 3.02 1.96
CA ASP A 74 4.33 4.16 1.10
C ASP A 74 4.36 3.67 -0.35
N ASN A 75 3.27 3.84 -1.10
CA ASN A 75 3.29 3.61 -2.55
C ASN A 75 2.84 4.85 -3.30
N THR A 76 3.53 5.14 -4.40
CA THR A 76 3.15 6.16 -5.37
C THR A 76 3.07 5.52 -6.75
N GLU A 77 1.89 5.57 -7.39
CA GLU A 77 1.68 4.97 -8.70
C GLU A 77 1.17 6.00 -9.73
N MET A 78 1.72 5.94 -10.95
CA MET A 78 1.31 6.80 -12.05
C MET A 78 1.01 6.00 -13.30
N GLY A 79 -0.27 5.84 -13.64
CA GLY A 79 -0.64 5.09 -14.82
C GLY A 79 -2.06 5.25 -15.33
N ARG A 80 -2.56 4.27 -16.11
CA ARG A 80 -4.00 4.26 -16.44
C ARG A 80 -4.80 3.52 -15.38
N VAL A 81 -4.26 2.43 -14.87
CA VAL A 81 -4.92 1.59 -13.87
C VAL A 81 -3.86 1.18 -12.82
N PRO A 82 -3.56 2.07 -11.85
CA PRO A 82 -2.96 1.69 -10.58
C PRO A 82 -3.85 0.69 -9.83
N ILE A 83 -3.26 -0.34 -9.23
CA ILE A 83 -3.95 -1.33 -8.40
C ILE A 83 -3.03 -1.67 -7.24
N LYS A 84 -3.50 -1.40 -6.03
CA LYS A 84 -2.73 -1.59 -4.81
C LYS A 84 -3.54 -2.37 -3.78
N ASP A 85 -2.95 -3.46 -3.28
CA ASP A 85 -3.49 -4.25 -2.19
C ASP A 85 -2.49 -4.28 -1.02
N ASN A 86 -2.89 -3.81 0.16
CA ASN A 86 -2.07 -3.89 1.37
C ASN A 86 -2.76 -4.68 2.46
N LYS A 87 -2.00 -5.56 3.11
CA LYS A 87 -2.48 -6.40 4.20
C LYS A 87 -1.53 -6.36 5.39
N ASP A 88 -2.05 -6.04 6.57
CA ASP A 88 -1.37 -6.26 7.85
C ASP A 88 -2.29 -6.97 8.86
N MET A 89 -1.67 -7.62 9.83
CA MET A 89 -2.33 -8.43 10.83
C MET A 89 -1.87 -8.13 12.27
N ARG A 90 -1.28 -6.97 12.52
CA ARG A 90 -0.42 -6.79 13.70
C ARG A 90 -0.80 -5.60 14.57
N ARG A 91 0.16 -4.79 15.03
CA ARG A 91 -0.10 -3.90 16.19
C ARG A 91 -0.55 -2.54 15.71
N VAL A 92 0.18 -1.99 14.76
CA VAL A 92 -0.04 -0.69 14.14
C VAL A 92 0.33 -0.86 12.69
N GLN A 93 -0.54 -0.49 11.76
CA GLN A 93 -0.19 -0.38 10.35
C GLN A 93 -0.20 1.09 9.96
N ILE A 94 0.74 1.50 9.13
CA ILE A 94 0.74 2.84 8.53
C ILE A 94 0.85 2.66 7.01
N ILE A 95 -0.16 3.11 6.28
CA ILE A 95 -0.19 3.09 4.82
C ILE A 95 -0.40 4.51 4.31
N HIS A 96 0.43 4.93 3.37
CA HIS A 96 0.15 6.05 2.48
C HIS A 96 0.09 5.55 1.04
N SER A 97 -0.99 5.89 0.35
CA SER A 97 -1.20 5.55 -1.07
C SER A 97 -1.44 6.82 -1.85
N LYS A 98 -0.75 6.96 -2.99
CA LYS A 98 -0.95 8.08 -3.89
C LYS A 98 -1.01 7.60 -5.32
N ASP A 99 -2.19 7.61 -5.90
CA ASP A 99 -2.41 7.07 -7.24
C ASP A 99 -2.91 8.12 -8.21
N VAL A 100 -2.27 8.16 -9.39
CA VAL A 100 -2.72 9.01 -10.49
C VAL A 100 -3.04 8.15 -11.70
N GLY A 101 -4.30 8.16 -12.12
CA GLY A 101 -4.67 7.45 -13.33
C GLY A 101 -6.08 7.63 -13.85
N ARG A 102 -6.57 6.68 -14.65
CA ARG A 102 -7.97 6.69 -15.08
C ARG A 102 -8.85 5.99 -14.05
N VAL A 103 -8.37 4.87 -13.53
CA VAL A 103 -9.07 4.04 -12.56
C VAL A 103 -8.06 3.57 -11.52
N PRO A 104 -7.66 4.45 -10.58
CA PRO A 104 -6.99 4.01 -9.34
C PRO A 104 -7.87 3.03 -8.57
N ILE A 105 -7.26 2.00 -8.01
CA ILE A 105 -7.92 1.00 -7.16
C ILE A 105 -7.00 0.73 -5.98
N VAL A 106 -7.45 1.06 -4.77
CA VAL A 106 -6.70 0.82 -3.54
C VAL A 106 -7.55 -0.01 -2.58
N ASN A 107 -7.03 -1.16 -2.17
CA ASN A 107 -7.63 -1.98 -1.13
C ASN A 107 -6.67 -2.10 0.05
N ASN A 108 -7.14 -1.77 1.25
CA ASN A 108 -6.38 -1.95 2.48
C ASN A 108 -7.15 -2.83 3.46
N GLU A 109 -6.52 -3.90 3.92
CA GLU A 109 -7.03 -4.78 4.97
C GLU A 109 -6.10 -4.71 6.19
N ASP A 110 -6.62 -4.29 7.34
CA ASP A 110 -5.92 -4.41 8.62
C ASP A 110 -6.73 -5.24 9.64
N MET A 111 -6.04 -6.12 10.34
CA MET A 111 -6.57 -6.84 11.50
C MET A 111 -5.91 -6.39 12.81
N GLY A 112 -5.32 -5.21 12.79
CA GLY A 112 -4.37 -4.75 13.77
C GLY A 112 -5.01 -4.17 15.04
N ARG A 113 -4.33 -3.25 15.73
CA ARG A 113 -4.99 -2.47 16.80
C ARG A 113 -5.25 -1.04 16.39
N VAL A 114 -4.34 -0.44 15.63
CA VAL A 114 -4.37 0.97 15.25
C VAL A 114 -3.85 1.07 13.80
N PRO A 115 -4.67 0.77 12.80
CA PRO A 115 -4.37 1.14 11.42
C PRO A 115 -4.44 2.65 11.25
N ILE A 116 -3.53 3.16 10.44
CA ILE A 116 -3.52 4.52 9.94
C ILE A 116 -3.38 4.41 8.42
N VAL A 117 -4.41 4.82 7.70
CA VAL A 117 -4.47 4.74 6.24
C VAL A 117 -4.78 6.12 5.69
N ASP A 118 -3.95 6.56 4.74
CA ASP A 118 -4.15 7.79 3.97
C ASP A 118 -4.07 7.43 2.47
N ASN A 119 -5.17 7.64 1.75
CA ASN A 119 -5.23 7.42 0.32
C ASN A 119 -5.52 8.75 -0.39
N GLU A 120 -4.70 9.10 -1.38
CA GLU A 120 -4.92 10.24 -2.28
C GLU A 120 -4.98 9.78 -3.74
N ASP A 121 -6.19 9.53 -4.27
CA ASP A 121 -6.31 9.16 -5.68
C ASP A 121 -6.89 10.26 -6.58
N MET A 122 -6.26 10.39 -7.75
CA MET A 122 -6.66 11.30 -8.81
C MET A 122 -6.96 10.50 -10.08
N GLY A 123 -8.23 10.43 -10.45
CA GLY A 123 -8.62 9.77 -11.68
C GLY A 123 -10.02 10.03 -12.19
N ARG A 124 -10.49 9.21 -13.14
CA ARG A 124 -11.89 9.32 -13.60
C ARG A 124 -12.82 8.60 -12.65
N VAL A 125 -12.41 7.43 -12.20
CA VAL A 125 -13.17 6.52 -11.34
C VAL A 125 -12.20 5.95 -10.31
N PRO A 126 -11.77 6.74 -9.31
CA PRO A 126 -11.01 6.16 -8.21
C PRO A 126 -11.91 5.27 -7.34
N ILE A 127 -11.33 4.19 -6.85
CA ILE A 127 -12.00 3.17 -6.04
C ILE A 127 -11.11 2.89 -4.85
N VAL A 128 -11.61 3.17 -3.65
CA VAL A 128 -10.91 2.88 -2.39
C VAL A 128 -11.79 1.97 -1.55
N ASP A 129 -11.21 0.87 -1.08
CA ASP A 129 -11.82 -0.05 -0.13
C ASP A 129 -10.89 -0.20 1.08
N ASN A 130 -11.39 0.10 2.28
CA ASN A 130 -10.66 -0.14 3.51
C ASN A 130 -11.48 -1.02 4.44
N GLU A 131 -10.96 -2.21 4.75
CA GLU A 131 -11.50 -3.09 5.77
C GLU A 131 -10.60 -3.07 7.01
N ASP A 132 -11.16 -2.65 8.16
CA ASP A 132 -10.48 -2.72 9.45
C ASP A 132 -11.25 -3.52 10.51
N MET A 133 -10.53 -4.38 11.23
CA MET A 133 -10.99 -5.07 12.44
C MET A 133 -10.26 -4.63 13.71
N GLY A 134 -9.54 -3.51 13.64
CA GLY A 134 -8.74 -2.91 14.67
C GLY A 134 -9.54 -2.31 15.81
N ARG A 135 -8.86 -1.66 16.76
CA ARG A 135 -9.54 -0.99 17.88
C ARG A 135 -9.83 0.46 17.59
N VAL A 136 -8.89 1.13 16.93
CA VAL A 136 -8.89 2.57 16.68
C VAL A 136 -8.34 2.82 15.27
N PRO A 137 -9.10 2.52 14.21
CA PRO A 137 -8.74 2.90 12.85
C PRO A 137 -8.73 4.41 12.69
N ILE A 138 -7.78 4.88 11.89
CA ILE A 138 -7.73 6.24 11.35
C ILE A 138 -7.62 6.09 9.85
N ILE A 139 -8.66 6.48 9.11
CA ILE A 139 -8.73 6.38 7.66
C ILE A 139 -9.02 7.78 7.11
N ASP A 140 -8.17 8.25 6.21
CA ASP A 140 -8.37 9.44 5.39
C ASP A 140 -8.32 9.01 3.92
N SER A 141 -9.28 9.45 3.12
CA SER A 141 -9.36 9.11 1.69
C SER A 141 -9.77 10.33 0.91
N LYS A 142 -8.96 10.73 -0.07
CA LYS A 142 -9.15 11.98 -0.79
C LYS A 142 -9.22 11.72 -2.28
N GLU A 143 -10.46 11.62 -2.75
CA GLU A 143 -10.74 11.15 -4.09
C GLU A 143 -11.14 12.28 -5.05
N VAL A 144 -10.29 12.51 -6.06
CA VAL A 144 -10.56 13.48 -7.13
C VAL A 144 -10.91 12.73 -8.40
N GLY A 145 -12.21 12.67 -8.72
CA GLY A 145 -12.66 12.10 -9.97
C GLY A 145 -14.09 12.42 -10.36
N ARG A 146 -14.55 11.80 -11.46
CA ARG A 146 -15.94 11.95 -11.92
C ARG A 146 -16.89 11.07 -11.12
N VAL A 147 -16.43 9.89 -10.72
CA VAL A 147 -17.20 8.88 -10.01
C VAL A 147 -16.30 8.25 -8.96
N PRO A 148 -15.99 8.96 -7.85
CA PRO A 148 -15.26 8.34 -6.74
C PRO A 148 -16.16 7.31 -6.04
N ILE A 149 -15.57 6.18 -5.67
CA ILE A 149 -16.20 5.12 -4.89
C ILE A 149 -15.28 4.89 -3.70
N VAL A 150 -15.82 5.09 -2.49
CA VAL A 150 -15.11 4.81 -1.24
C VAL A 150 -16.00 3.90 -0.41
N ASP A 151 -15.47 2.74 -0.04
CA ASP A 151 -16.06 1.85 0.95
C ASP A 151 -15.10 1.72 2.13
N ASN A 152 -15.65 1.82 3.33
CA ASN A 152 -14.89 1.76 4.58
C ASN A 152 -15.66 0.86 5.54
N GLU A 153 -15.28 -0.41 5.63
CA GLU A 153 -15.84 -1.36 6.57
C GLU A 153 -14.99 -1.41 7.84
N ASP A 154 -15.43 -0.71 8.90
CA ASP A 154 -14.79 -0.78 10.21
C ASP A 154 -15.62 -1.60 11.24
N LYS A 155 -14.97 -2.58 11.89
CA LYS A 155 -15.50 -3.32 13.05
C LYS A 155 -14.89 -2.89 14.37
N GLY A 156 -14.16 -1.79 14.38
CA GLY A 156 -13.44 -1.23 15.50
C GLY A 156 -14.29 -0.53 16.54
N ARG A 157 -13.64 -0.13 17.63
CA ARG A 157 -14.34 0.46 18.79
C ARG A 157 -14.47 1.97 18.67
N VAL A 158 -13.49 2.62 18.05
CA VAL A 158 -13.39 4.08 17.96
C VAL A 158 -12.81 4.48 16.60
N PRO A 159 -13.55 4.33 15.48
CA PRO A 159 -13.11 4.80 14.18
C PRO A 159 -12.99 6.31 14.10
N ILE A 160 -11.99 6.77 13.34
CA ILE A 160 -11.93 8.11 12.75
C ILE A 160 -11.83 7.89 11.23
N ILE A 161 -12.86 8.28 10.49
CA ILE A 161 -12.93 8.09 9.03
C ILE A 161 -13.27 9.44 8.39
N ASP A 162 -12.44 9.89 7.45
CA ASP A 162 -12.66 11.05 6.59
C ASP A 162 -12.58 10.62 5.12
N SER A 163 -13.46 11.15 4.26
CA SER A 163 -13.59 10.77 2.85
C SER A 163 -14.23 11.86 2.00
#